data_AF-A0A949KG82-F1
#
_entry.id   AF-A0A949KG82-F1
#
_cell.length_a   1.000
_cell.length_b   1.000
_cell.length_c   1.000
_cell.angle_alpha   90.00
_cell.angle_beta   90.00
_cell.angle_gamma   90.00
#
_symmetry.space_group_name_H-M   'P 1'
#
loop_
_entity.id
_entity.type
_entity.pdbx_description
1 polymer ?
#
loop_
_entity_poly.entity_id
_entity_poly.type
_entity_poly.pdbx_seq_one_letter_code
_entity_poly.pdbx_strand_id
1 'polypeptide(L)'
;MHQTTAGTYRKNRLARVPIMVLVLGLMLAIVPGAALAAVSLSSITPNSATLGQTVEVTLTGTEFASGMTAKINKTTGELIVNGTELSVTGTTSAVFRFVIPSGAATGTHRLTVVKDTYEASQDFAISSIVKSIKFNNVNVLTSPQYTNSNNTLEIVVETNNSSAEVKFGSVCTIKADGTILTNQAGLGAGKSGSVYTVERYPLKPGKNSITITASVGSRNETFKFTVTYPDVPATGAEYYVGDVSGQSKIEAFGKNVVVDLEKGNYLSDADGFLATDQSMLISVSSMTPAYKPAGFTAVSPVFQITADNSLNLIGKPGKLTLKYTSLGAPDNLTVYRASTAAFNTGLKNMGGQVNQKAGTITIPLDGAFSGFYAVFISYVGAETYSDLPSHGWYYHSVSALRAKGVMEPTNSVTNPWAYGSVGDASTFGLGTGMNVRRGEFAFMMVRGLGLTFVEIPDAGGGTTIFSDVNSSVLTKYYRQSIETAARHGLIRGYPPGAGGLVNFGWDENLNRQQVAVIIARAGGLPLDQDEGRVKAALAKLYSDYDPGAVDPSISTWAAASVLACNKAKLMGGSPVTVDGKTTYEFNGKDHLTRAEAASLVHRYMLAKKLI
;
A
#
# COMPACT_ATOMS: atom_id res chain seq x y z
N MET A 1 -63.73 -11.92 -13.44
CA MET A 1 -64.52 -10.73 -13.84
C MET A 1 -64.31 -10.55 -15.34
N HIS A 2 -65.37 -10.65 -16.16
CA HIS A 2 -65.44 -10.48 -17.64
C HIS A 2 -64.43 -11.31 -18.51
N GLN A 3 -64.70 -11.82 -19.73
CA GLN A 3 -65.52 -11.43 -20.91
C GLN A 3 -64.96 -10.17 -21.63
N THR A 4 -64.97 -9.96 -22.97
CA THR A 4 -65.33 -10.72 -24.21
C THR A 4 -64.63 -10.02 -25.41
N THR A 5 -64.65 -10.38 -26.71
CA THR A 5 -65.34 -11.36 -27.61
C THR A 5 -64.39 -11.62 -28.80
N ALA A 6 -64.25 -12.83 -29.36
CA ALA A 6 -65.05 -13.48 -30.44
C ALA A 6 -64.99 -12.85 -31.86
N GLY A 7 -64.88 -13.71 -32.89
CA GLY A 7 -64.92 -13.34 -34.32
C GLY A 7 -64.75 -14.57 -35.24
N THR A 8 -65.83 -15.11 -35.79
CA THR A 8 -65.82 -16.38 -36.55
C THR A 8 -66.95 -16.47 -37.57
N TYR A 9 -66.65 -16.67 -38.86
CA TYR A 9 -67.56 -17.21 -39.90
C TYR A 9 -66.67 -17.87 -40.99
N ARG A 10 -66.73 -19.20 -41.25
CA ARG A 10 -67.70 -19.92 -42.12
C ARG A 10 -67.80 -19.32 -43.54
N LYS A 11 -67.84 -20.05 -44.66
CA LYS A 11 -67.75 -21.48 -45.05
C LYS A 11 -68.19 -21.51 -46.54
N ASN A 12 -67.61 -22.32 -47.41
CA ASN A 12 -68.37 -23.22 -48.31
C ASN A 12 -67.47 -24.04 -49.25
N ARG A 13 -68.00 -25.19 -49.70
CA ARG A 13 -67.43 -26.05 -50.74
C ARG A 13 -68.10 -25.74 -52.09
N LEU A 14 -67.41 -26.06 -53.18
CA LEU A 14 -68.01 -26.77 -54.34
C LEU A 14 -66.90 -27.41 -55.18
N ALA A 15 -67.23 -28.42 -55.98
CA ALA A 15 -66.28 -29.19 -56.77
C ALA A 15 -66.95 -29.80 -58.01
N ARG A 16 -66.22 -29.86 -59.14
CA ARG A 16 -66.33 -30.88 -60.21
C ARG A 16 -65.26 -30.68 -61.29
N VAL A 17 -65.22 -31.62 -62.24
CA VAL A 17 -64.14 -32.00 -63.18
C VAL A 17 -64.84 -32.55 -64.46
N PRO A 18 -64.19 -32.79 -65.62
CA PRO A 18 -63.20 -32.03 -66.41
C PRO A 18 -63.79 -31.54 -67.76
N ILE A 19 -62.98 -30.89 -68.62
CA ILE A 19 -63.06 -31.05 -70.08
C ILE A 19 -61.63 -31.25 -70.63
N MET A 20 -61.50 -32.14 -71.62
CA MET A 20 -60.26 -32.45 -72.34
C MET A 20 -60.37 -31.96 -73.78
N VAL A 21 -59.36 -31.27 -74.29
CA VAL A 21 -59.22 -30.95 -75.73
C VAL A 21 -57.82 -31.33 -76.18
N LEU A 22 -57.75 -32.15 -77.24
CA LEU A 22 -56.51 -32.56 -77.89
C LEU A 22 -56.24 -31.63 -79.07
N VAL A 23 -55.04 -31.06 -79.18
CA VAL A 23 -54.55 -30.38 -80.39
C VAL A 23 -53.18 -30.96 -80.73
N LEU A 24 -52.97 -31.27 -82.01
CA LEU A 24 -51.84 -32.05 -82.49
C LEU A 24 -50.89 -31.19 -83.36
N GLY A 25 -49.59 -31.34 -83.12
CA GLY A 25 -48.55 -31.07 -84.11
C GLY A 25 -48.01 -29.63 -84.18
N LEU A 26 -46.73 -29.48 -83.85
CA LEU A 26 -45.68 -29.29 -84.87
C LEU A 26 -44.31 -29.60 -84.26
N MET A 27 -43.59 -30.60 -84.77
CA MET A 27 -42.19 -30.83 -84.37
C MET A 27 -41.27 -29.94 -85.21
N LEU A 28 -40.76 -28.86 -84.62
CA LEU A 28 -39.52 -28.24 -85.06
C LEU A 28 -38.35 -28.93 -84.35
N ALA A 29 -37.31 -29.29 -85.10
CA ALA A 29 -36.08 -29.83 -84.54
C ALA A 29 -35.31 -28.71 -83.82
N ILE A 30 -35.43 -28.65 -82.49
CA ILE A 30 -34.62 -27.77 -81.65
C ILE A 30 -33.18 -28.31 -81.67
N VAL A 31 -32.27 -27.55 -82.27
CA VAL A 31 -30.82 -27.76 -82.08
C VAL A 31 -30.54 -27.60 -80.58
N PRO A 32 -29.89 -28.56 -79.91
CA PRO A 32 -29.50 -28.38 -78.51
C PRO A 32 -28.47 -27.26 -78.41
N GLY A 33 -28.93 -26.05 -78.05
CA GLY A 33 -28.03 -25.03 -77.55
C GLY A 33 -27.32 -25.60 -76.33
N ALA A 34 -25.99 -25.68 -76.37
CA ALA A 34 -25.21 -26.24 -75.29
C ALA A 34 -25.55 -25.50 -73.99
N ALA A 35 -26.13 -26.20 -73.02
CA ALA A 35 -26.47 -25.61 -71.74
C ALA A 35 -25.16 -25.14 -71.09
N LEU A 36 -25.05 -23.83 -70.86
CA LEU A 36 -23.93 -23.24 -70.11
C LEU A 36 -23.90 -23.90 -68.73
N ALA A 37 -22.95 -24.80 -68.56
CA ALA A 37 -22.79 -25.52 -67.31
C ALA A 37 -22.37 -24.51 -66.23
N ALA A 38 -23.13 -24.49 -65.12
CA ALA A 38 -22.85 -23.61 -64.01
C ALA A 38 -21.51 -23.98 -63.36
N VAL A 39 -20.75 -22.98 -62.92
CA VAL A 39 -19.53 -23.20 -62.16
C VAL A 39 -19.85 -23.99 -60.89
N SER A 40 -19.02 -24.98 -60.55
CA SER A 40 -19.13 -25.72 -59.29
C SER A 40 -17.83 -25.66 -58.51
N LEU A 41 -17.91 -25.80 -57.18
CA LEU A 41 -16.78 -25.76 -56.28
C LEU A 41 -16.93 -26.93 -55.29
N SER A 42 -16.18 -28.00 -55.50
CA SER A 42 -16.27 -29.22 -54.70
C SER A 42 -15.34 -29.20 -53.49
N SER A 43 -14.15 -28.60 -53.61
CA SER A 43 -13.22 -28.42 -52.49
C SER A 43 -12.34 -27.17 -52.65
N ILE A 44 -11.81 -26.71 -51.51
CA ILE A 44 -10.79 -25.67 -51.43
C ILE A 44 -9.70 -26.12 -50.46
N THR A 45 -8.43 -25.94 -50.84
CA THR A 45 -7.27 -26.38 -50.06
C THR A 45 -6.18 -25.31 -50.08
N PRO A 46 -5.77 -24.75 -48.93
CA PRO A 46 -6.38 -24.91 -47.60
C PRO A 46 -7.74 -24.21 -47.50
N ASN A 47 -8.60 -24.71 -46.63
CA ASN A 47 -9.91 -24.09 -46.30
C ASN A 47 -9.82 -23.08 -45.14
N SER A 48 -8.62 -22.61 -44.78
CA SER A 48 -8.44 -21.66 -43.68
C SER A 48 -7.13 -20.87 -43.80
N ALA A 49 -7.08 -19.72 -43.12
CA ALA A 49 -5.89 -18.90 -42.96
C ALA A 49 -5.95 -18.05 -41.66
N THR A 50 -4.80 -17.52 -41.23
CA THR A 50 -4.74 -16.56 -40.11
C THR A 50 -4.83 -15.11 -40.58
N LEU A 51 -5.21 -14.17 -39.70
CA LEU A 51 -5.11 -12.73 -39.97
C LEU A 51 -3.69 -12.33 -40.42
N GLY A 52 -3.61 -11.42 -41.40
CA GLY A 52 -2.33 -10.96 -41.97
C GLY A 52 -1.57 -12.00 -42.81
N GLN A 53 -2.14 -13.18 -43.07
CA GLN A 53 -1.51 -14.21 -43.90
C GLN A 53 -1.80 -13.99 -45.40
N THR A 54 -0.76 -14.08 -46.22
CA THR A 54 -0.92 -14.42 -47.64
C THR A 54 -1.09 -15.94 -47.76
N VAL A 55 -2.18 -16.38 -48.38
CA VAL A 55 -2.51 -17.79 -48.59
C VAL A 55 -2.82 -18.02 -50.06
N GLU A 56 -2.28 -19.11 -50.62
CA GLU A 56 -2.61 -19.59 -51.96
C GLU A 56 -3.54 -20.78 -51.79
N VAL A 57 -4.71 -20.71 -52.42
CA VAL A 57 -5.80 -21.68 -52.26
C VAL A 57 -6.05 -22.34 -53.61
N THR A 58 -5.85 -23.65 -53.65
CA THR A 58 -6.25 -24.51 -54.76
C THR A 58 -7.75 -24.78 -54.65
N LEU A 59 -8.47 -24.44 -55.71
CA LEU A 59 -9.90 -24.65 -55.91
C LEU A 59 -10.07 -25.89 -56.77
N THR A 60 -10.96 -26.81 -56.38
CA THR A 60 -11.37 -27.96 -57.22
C THR A 60 -12.86 -27.84 -57.54
N GLY A 61 -13.25 -28.12 -58.77
CA GLY A 61 -14.63 -27.94 -59.21
C GLY A 61 -14.88 -28.32 -60.66
N THR A 62 -15.79 -27.62 -61.32
CA THR A 62 -16.06 -27.73 -62.77
C THR A 62 -16.30 -26.36 -63.38
N GLU A 63 -16.11 -26.27 -64.70
CA GLU A 63 -16.32 -25.06 -65.51
C GLU A 63 -15.42 -23.88 -65.17
N PHE A 64 -14.27 -24.10 -64.55
CA PHE A 64 -13.27 -23.03 -64.36
C PHE A 64 -12.68 -22.55 -65.69
N ALA A 65 -12.38 -21.26 -65.77
CA ALA A 65 -11.74 -20.60 -66.91
C ALA A 65 -10.95 -19.38 -66.40
N SER A 66 -9.87 -19.00 -67.09
CA SER A 66 -9.10 -17.80 -66.73
C SER A 66 -9.95 -16.54 -66.91
N GLY A 67 -9.82 -15.59 -65.99
CA GLY A 67 -10.67 -14.40 -65.90
C GLY A 67 -11.92 -14.59 -65.02
N MET A 68 -12.14 -15.78 -64.45
CA MET A 68 -13.08 -15.93 -63.34
C MET A 68 -12.53 -15.24 -62.06
N THR A 69 -13.40 -14.91 -61.12
CA THR A 69 -12.98 -14.25 -59.87
C THR A 69 -13.24 -15.14 -58.66
N ALA A 70 -12.39 -15.03 -57.64
CA ALA A 70 -12.62 -15.64 -56.34
C ALA A 70 -12.57 -14.57 -55.24
N LYS A 71 -13.50 -14.62 -54.29
CA LYS A 71 -13.68 -13.63 -53.23
C LYS A 71 -14.01 -14.33 -51.92
N ILE A 72 -13.49 -13.84 -50.80
CA ILE A 72 -13.89 -14.29 -49.45
C ILE A 72 -14.86 -13.25 -48.89
N ASN A 73 -16.05 -13.68 -48.51
CA ASN A 73 -17.14 -12.85 -47.99
C ASN A 73 -17.57 -13.38 -46.62
N LYS A 74 -18.02 -12.49 -45.73
CA LYS A 74 -18.79 -12.90 -44.53
C LYS A 74 -20.01 -13.71 -44.98
N THR A 75 -20.52 -14.58 -44.10
CA THR A 75 -21.73 -15.38 -44.39
C THR A 75 -22.98 -14.51 -44.66
N THR A 76 -22.94 -13.22 -44.31
CA THR A 76 -23.93 -12.18 -44.64
C THR A 76 -23.79 -11.58 -46.05
N GLY A 77 -22.78 -11.97 -46.84
CA GLY A 77 -22.51 -11.48 -48.20
C GLY A 77 -21.52 -10.31 -48.31
N GLU A 78 -21.06 -9.75 -47.19
CA GLU A 78 -20.11 -8.62 -47.18
C GLU A 78 -18.69 -9.07 -47.55
N LEU A 79 -18.06 -8.42 -48.54
CA LEU A 79 -16.71 -8.75 -49.01
C LEU A 79 -15.64 -8.50 -47.92
N ILE A 80 -14.75 -9.47 -47.73
CA ILE A 80 -13.55 -9.35 -46.88
C ILE A 80 -12.31 -9.12 -47.73
N VAL A 81 -12.10 -9.92 -48.79
CA VAL A 81 -10.92 -9.85 -49.66
C VAL A 81 -11.17 -10.50 -51.03
N ASN A 82 -10.66 -9.87 -52.09
CA ASN A 82 -10.59 -10.46 -53.43
C ASN A 82 -9.30 -11.29 -53.59
N GLY A 83 -9.40 -12.45 -54.22
CA GLY A 83 -8.25 -13.26 -54.61
C GLY A 83 -7.63 -12.76 -55.92
N THR A 84 -6.31 -12.90 -56.05
CA THR A 84 -5.59 -12.77 -57.32
C THR A 84 -5.55 -14.15 -57.99
N GLU A 85 -6.00 -14.27 -59.25
CA GLU A 85 -5.77 -15.48 -60.04
C GLU A 85 -4.26 -15.70 -60.22
N LEU A 86 -3.75 -16.89 -59.90
CA LEU A 86 -2.38 -17.29 -60.19
C LEU A 86 -2.31 -18.25 -61.37
N SER A 87 -3.27 -19.18 -61.46
CA SER A 87 -3.41 -20.11 -62.57
C SER A 87 -4.81 -20.71 -62.64
N VAL A 88 -5.22 -21.10 -63.85
CA VAL A 88 -6.34 -22.01 -64.09
C VAL A 88 -5.81 -23.14 -64.96
N THR A 89 -5.88 -24.38 -64.48
CA THR A 89 -5.27 -25.56 -65.10
C THR A 89 -6.36 -26.51 -65.58
N GLY A 90 -6.99 -26.13 -66.70
CA GLY A 90 -8.17 -26.80 -67.24
C GLY A 90 -9.46 -26.41 -66.49
N THR A 91 -10.57 -27.09 -66.80
CA THR A 91 -11.90 -26.73 -66.31
C THR A 91 -12.20 -27.13 -64.87
N THR A 92 -11.28 -27.79 -64.17
CA THR A 92 -11.53 -28.40 -62.85
C THR A 92 -10.60 -27.96 -61.73
N SER A 93 -9.53 -27.23 -62.03
CA SER A 93 -8.52 -26.79 -61.05
C SER A 93 -8.06 -25.35 -61.29
N ALA A 94 -7.99 -24.55 -60.22
CA ALA A 94 -7.49 -23.18 -60.26
C ALA A 94 -6.80 -22.81 -58.94
N VAL A 95 -5.87 -21.85 -58.97
CA VAL A 95 -5.16 -21.37 -57.77
C VAL A 95 -5.34 -19.87 -57.64
N PHE A 96 -5.85 -19.43 -56.48
CA PHE A 96 -6.05 -18.02 -56.14
C PHE A 96 -5.27 -17.63 -54.88
N ARG A 97 -4.62 -16.47 -54.92
CA ARG A 97 -3.88 -15.90 -53.80
C ARG A 97 -4.71 -14.84 -53.08
N PHE A 98 -4.94 -15.05 -51.79
CA PHE A 98 -5.63 -14.11 -50.91
C PHE A 98 -4.64 -13.52 -49.91
N VAL A 99 -4.70 -12.20 -49.68
CA VAL A 99 -3.93 -11.52 -48.64
C VAL A 99 -4.92 -11.14 -47.53
N ILE A 100 -5.03 -11.98 -46.50
CA ILE A 100 -6.04 -11.82 -45.44
C ILE A 100 -5.74 -10.53 -44.65
N PRO A 101 -6.65 -9.54 -44.62
CA PRO A 101 -6.43 -8.31 -43.86
C PRO A 101 -6.23 -8.58 -42.37
N SER A 102 -5.29 -7.88 -41.73
CA SER A 102 -5.02 -8.04 -40.28
C SER A 102 -6.18 -7.58 -39.37
N GLY A 103 -7.13 -6.82 -39.92
CA GLY A 103 -8.39 -6.44 -39.27
C GLY A 103 -9.64 -7.13 -39.84
N ALA A 104 -9.49 -8.24 -40.56
CA ALA A 104 -10.64 -9.01 -41.04
C ALA A 104 -11.43 -9.64 -39.87
N ALA A 105 -12.72 -9.91 -40.11
CA ALA A 105 -13.51 -10.68 -39.16
C ALA A 105 -12.99 -12.12 -39.07
N THR A 106 -12.95 -12.70 -37.87
CA THR A 106 -12.60 -14.11 -37.64
C THR A 106 -13.85 -15.00 -37.64
N GLY A 107 -13.65 -16.32 -37.70
CA GLY A 107 -14.70 -17.34 -37.78
C GLY A 107 -14.86 -17.93 -39.18
N THR A 108 -15.98 -18.62 -39.41
CA THR A 108 -16.32 -19.22 -40.71
C THR A 108 -16.92 -18.17 -41.65
N HIS A 109 -16.36 -18.08 -42.84
CA HIS A 109 -16.76 -17.22 -43.95
C HIS A 109 -16.99 -18.06 -45.20
N ARG A 110 -17.36 -17.44 -46.33
CA ARG A 110 -17.51 -18.12 -47.62
C ARG A 110 -16.45 -17.67 -48.61
N LEU A 111 -15.69 -18.62 -49.15
CA LEU A 111 -14.96 -18.40 -50.40
C LEU A 111 -15.93 -18.69 -51.55
N THR A 112 -16.22 -17.65 -52.35
CA THR A 112 -17.11 -17.70 -53.51
C THR A 112 -16.29 -17.54 -54.79
N VAL A 113 -16.47 -18.45 -55.74
CA VAL A 113 -16.01 -18.32 -57.13
C VAL A 113 -17.15 -17.77 -57.97
N VAL A 114 -16.86 -16.81 -58.84
CA VAL A 114 -17.80 -16.21 -59.80
C VAL A 114 -17.25 -16.36 -61.21
N LYS A 115 -18.04 -16.97 -62.09
CA LYS A 115 -17.81 -17.02 -63.53
C LYS A 115 -19.10 -16.57 -64.23
N ASP A 116 -18.99 -15.56 -65.09
CA ASP A 116 -20.13 -14.92 -65.75
C ASP A 116 -21.21 -14.50 -64.73
N THR A 117 -22.39 -15.11 -64.78
CA THR A 117 -23.50 -14.89 -63.83
C THR A 117 -23.66 -16.01 -62.78
N TYR A 118 -22.75 -16.98 -62.74
CA TYR A 118 -22.83 -18.15 -61.85
C TYR A 118 -21.87 -18.04 -60.67
N GLU A 119 -22.35 -18.36 -59.48
CA GLU A 119 -21.56 -18.41 -58.25
C GLU A 119 -21.57 -19.81 -57.63
N ALA A 120 -20.40 -20.27 -57.15
CA ALA A 120 -20.26 -21.45 -56.29
C ALA A 120 -19.45 -21.08 -55.04
N SER A 121 -19.78 -21.65 -53.87
CA SER A 121 -19.14 -21.28 -52.60
C SER A 121 -18.80 -22.48 -51.73
N GLN A 122 -17.72 -22.34 -50.96
CA GLN A 122 -17.29 -23.25 -49.90
C GLN A 122 -16.96 -22.48 -48.62
N ASP A 123 -17.03 -23.16 -47.48
CA ASP A 123 -16.73 -22.55 -46.18
C ASP A 123 -15.20 -22.39 -45.99
N PHE A 124 -14.78 -21.20 -45.58
CA PHE A 124 -13.39 -20.82 -45.36
C PHE A 124 -13.22 -20.14 -43.99
N ALA A 125 -12.34 -20.66 -43.13
CA ALA A 125 -12.17 -20.14 -41.78
C ALA A 125 -11.01 -19.13 -41.67
N ILE A 126 -11.30 -17.93 -41.15
CA ILE A 126 -10.27 -16.94 -40.78
C ILE A 126 -10.03 -17.04 -39.26
N SER A 127 -8.82 -17.40 -38.86
CA SER A 127 -8.42 -17.54 -37.45
C SER A 127 -7.48 -16.42 -36.99
N SER A 128 -7.38 -16.24 -35.68
CA SER A 128 -6.45 -15.29 -35.04
C SER A 128 -5.32 -16.06 -34.34
N ILE A 129 -4.11 -15.49 -34.35
CA ILE A 129 -2.96 -15.97 -33.56
C ILE A 129 -3.31 -15.93 -32.07
N VAL A 130 -4.01 -14.90 -31.62
CA VAL A 130 -4.47 -14.74 -30.23
C VAL A 130 -5.86 -15.38 -30.03
N LYS A 131 -5.99 -16.15 -28.94
CA LYS A 131 -7.24 -16.78 -28.49
C LYS A 131 -7.91 -15.99 -27.38
N SER A 132 -7.14 -15.51 -26.40
CA SER A 132 -7.63 -14.62 -25.35
C SER A 132 -6.53 -13.69 -24.82
N ILE A 133 -6.93 -12.52 -24.33
CA ILE A 133 -6.07 -11.61 -23.55
C ILE A 133 -6.84 -11.26 -22.28
N LYS A 134 -6.24 -11.49 -21.13
CA LYS A 134 -6.82 -11.22 -19.81
C LYS A 134 -5.95 -10.26 -19.01
N PHE A 135 -6.59 -9.37 -18.27
CA PHE A 135 -5.99 -8.45 -17.31
C PHE A 135 -6.56 -8.79 -15.91
N ASN A 136 -5.72 -9.23 -14.98
CA ASN A 136 -6.12 -9.82 -13.70
C ASN A 136 -7.29 -10.81 -13.87
N ASN A 137 -7.08 -11.85 -14.69
CA ASN A 137 -8.07 -12.82 -15.17
C ASN A 137 -9.33 -12.31 -15.93
N VAL A 138 -9.58 -11.01 -16.05
CA VAL A 138 -10.71 -10.45 -16.85
C VAL A 138 -10.35 -10.38 -18.33
N ASN A 139 -11.14 -11.01 -19.22
CA ASN A 139 -10.91 -10.94 -20.67
C ASN A 139 -11.18 -9.52 -21.21
N VAL A 140 -10.19 -8.93 -21.90
CA VAL A 140 -10.23 -7.54 -22.40
C VAL A 140 -10.31 -7.40 -23.92
N LEU A 141 -10.32 -8.49 -24.70
CA LEU A 141 -10.39 -8.41 -26.17
C LEU A 141 -11.62 -7.64 -26.70
N THR A 142 -12.72 -7.63 -25.94
CA THR A 142 -13.94 -6.88 -26.26
C THR A 142 -14.03 -5.51 -25.57
N SER A 143 -13.13 -5.20 -24.64
CA SER A 143 -13.09 -3.93 -23.89
C SER A 143 -11.66 -3.36 -23.87
N PRO A 144 -11.30 -2.45 -24.80
CA PRO A 144 -9.98 -1.83 -24.83
C PRO A 144 -9.72 -0.84 -23.69
N GLN A 145 -10.66 -0.69 -22.75
CA GLN A 145 -10.50 0.07 -21.50
C GLN A 145 -10.54 -0.90 -20.31
N TYR A 146 -9.60 -0.74 -19.39
CA TYR A 146 -9.55 -1.46 -18.11
C TYR A 146 -9.11 -0.50 -17.00
N THR A 147 -9.56 -0.74 -15.76
CA THR A 147 -9.12 0.00 -14.58
C THR A 147 -8.53 -1.00 -13.60
N ASN A 148 -7.28 -0.75 -13.18
CA ASN A 148 -6.56 -1.59 -12.24
C ASN A 148 -6.43 -0.84 -10.91
N SER A 149 -6.84 -1.43 -9.80
CA SER A 149 -6.63 -0.83 -8.47
C SER A 149 -5.17 -0.88 -8.02
N ASN A 150 -4.35 -1.71 -8.67
CA ASN A 150 -2.96 -1.96 -8.31
C ASN A 150 -1.99 -1.21 -9.24
N ASN A 151 -0.81 -0.82 -8.73
CA ASN A 151 0.27 -0.28 -9.57
C ASN A 151 0.92 -1.35 -10.49
N THR A 152 0.60 -2.62 -10.23
CA THR A 152 1.04 -3.83 -10.94
C THR A 152 -0.15 -4.52 -11.60
N LEU A 153 0.04 -5.01 -12.83
CA LEU A 153 -0.98 -5.74 -13.59
C LEU A 153 -0.52 -7.18 -13.90
N GLU A 154 -1.41 -8.16 -13.73
CA GLU A 154 -1.28 -9.48 -14.36
C GLU A 154 -1.83 -9.41 -15.79
N ILE A 155 -1.04 -9.85 -16.76
CA ILE A 155 -1.46 -10.02 -18.16
C ILE A 155 -1.29 -11.50 -18.54
N VAL A 156 -2.36 -12.14 -18.96
CA VAL A 156 -2.33 -13.50 -19.53
C VAL A 156 -2.76 -13.43 -21.00
N VAL A 157 -1.92 -13.91 -21.90
CA VAL A 157 -2.22 -14.05 -23.33
C VAL A 157 -2.25 -15.53 -23.68
N GLU A 158 -3.34 -15.99 -24.27
CA GLU A 158 -3.47 -17.34 -24.81
C GLU A 158 -3.46 -17.27 -26.33
N THR A 159 -2.68 -18.12 -27.00
CA THR A 159 -2.60 -18.19 -28.47
C THR A 159 -3.24 -19.46 -29.02
N ASN A 160 -3.66 -19.41 -30.28
CA ASN A 160 -4.04 -20.60 -31.07
C ASN A 160 -2.80 -21.29 -31.69
N ASN A 161 -1.58 -20.83 -31.38
CA ASN A 161 -0.34 -21.35 -31.94
C ASN A 161 0.77 -21.36 -30.87
N SER A 162 1.24 -22.55 -30.50
CA SER A 162 2.29 -22.76 -29.49
C SER A 162 3.68 -22.27 -29.93
N SER A 163 3.90 -22.07 -31.23
CA SER A 163 5.14 -21.51 -31.79
C SER A 163 5.10 -19.99 -31.94
N ALA A 164 4.15 -19.31 -31.28
CA ALA A 164 4.07 -17.85 -31.28
C ALA A 164 5.14 -17.20 -30.38
N GLU A 165 5.47 -15.96 -30.70
CA GLU A 165 6.15 -15.01 -29.82
C GLU A 165 5.13 -13.97 -29.35
N VAL A 166 5.21 -13.53 -28.08
CA VAL A 166 4.31 -12.51 -27.51
C VAL A 166 5.10 -11.39 -26.87
N LYS A 167 4.85 -10.16 -27.33
CA LYS A 167 5.52 -8.93 -26.90
C LYS A 167 4.54 -8.01 -26.16
N PHE A 168 4.91 -7.63 -24.95
CA PHE A 168 4.11 -6.83 -24.01
C PHE A 168 4.63 -5.37 -24.00
N GLY A 169 4.51 -4.71 -25.15
CA GLY A 169 4.97 -3.34 -25.37
C GLY A 169 6.50 -3.24 -25.35
N SER A 170 7.04 -2.38 -24.49
CA SER A 170 8.48 -2.23 -24.25
C SER A 170 8.97 -2.94 -22.97
N VAL A 171 8.09 -3.63 -22.23
CA VAL A 171 8.41 -4.23 -20.92
C VAL A 171 9.06 -5.61 -21.05
N CYS A 172 8.46 -6.47 -21.88
CA CYS A 172 8.89 -7.86 -22.02
C CYS A 172 8.54 -8.42 -23.40
N THR A 173 9.35 -9.35 -23.90
CA THR A 173 9.04 -10.22 -25.05
C THR A 173 9.30 -11.67 -24.64
N ILE A 174 8.30 -12.53 -24.77
CA ILE A 174 8.39 -13.96 -24.48
C ILE A 174 8.40 -14.71 -25.81
N LYS A 175 9.50 -15.41 -26.08
CA LYS A 175 9.81 -16.07 -27.34
C LYS A 175 9.09 -17.43 -27.49
N ALA A 176 9.16 -17.99 -28.69
CA ALA A 176 8.50 -19.25 -29.04
C ALA A 176 9.06 -20.48 -28.28
N ASP A 177 10.33 -20.45 -27.90
CA ASP A 177 11.01 -21.41 -27.02
C ASP A 177 10.72 -21.18 -25.52
N GLY A 178 10.08 -20.06 -25.16
CA GLY A 178 9.90 -19.63 -23.77
C GLY A 178 10.96 -18.66 -23.25
N THR A 179 11.98 -18.29 -24.05
CA THR A 179 13.01 -17.33 -23.65
C THR A 179 12.39 -15.95 -23.37
N ILE A 180 12.71 -15.38 -22.21
CA ILE A 180 12.19 -14.11 -21.73
C ILE A 180 13.22 -13.01 -21.98
N LEU A 181 12.82 -11.97 -22.71
CA LEU A 181 13.61 -10.76 -22.93
C LEU A 181 12.92 -9.57 -22.24
N THR A 182 13.46 -9.14 -21.10
CA THR A 182 12.96 -8.00 -20.31
C THR A 182 14.10 -7.11 -19.85
N ASN A 183 13.79 -5.84 -19.56
CA ASN A 183 14.67 -4.91 -18.85
C ASN A 183 14.11 -4.50 -17.46
N GLN A 184 13.05 -5.16 -17.00
CA GLN A 184 12.44 -4.93 -15.69
C GLN A 184 12.91 -6.01 -14.69
N ALA A 185 13.59 -5.60 -13.62
CA ALA A 185 13.89 -6.49 -12.50
C ALA A 185 12.61 -6.83 -11.73
N GLY A 186 12.55 -8.04 -11.15
CA GLY A 186 11.40 -8.50 -10.35
C GLY A 186 10.10 -8.77 -11.13
N LEU A 187 10.13 -8.65 -12.46
CA LEU A 187 8.99 -8.97 -13.34
C LEU A 187 8.79 -10.49 -13.39
N GLY A 188 7.63 -10.98 -12.95
CA GLY A 188 7.23 -12.35 -13.19
C GLY A 188 6.83 -12.51 -14.65
N ALA A 189 7.45 -13.44 -15.37
CA ALA A 189 7.12 -13.73 -16.76
C ALA A 189 7.31 -15.21 -17.04
N GLY A 190 6.50 -15.79 -17.92
CA GLY A 190 6.59 -17.21 -18.23
C GLY A 190 5.70 -17.66 -19.39
N LYS A 191 5.96 -18.89 -19.85
CA LYS A 191 5.20 -19.57 -20.89
C LYS A 191 4.85 -20.99 -20.46
N SER A 192 3.61 -21.41 -20.70
CA SER A 192 3.15 -22.79 -20.53
C SER A 192 2.29 -23.19 -21.72
N GLY A 193 2.81 -24.04 -22.61
CA GLY A 193 2.16 -24.41 -23.87
C GLY A 193 1.90 -23.19 -24.75
N SER A 194 0.63 -22.85 -24.94
CA SER A 194 0.17 -21.65 -25.68
C SER A 194 -0.26 -20.49 -24.77
N VAL A 195 0.01 -20.55 -23.47
CA VAL A 195 -0.28 -19.49 -22.49
C VAL A 195 1.00 -18.74 -22.16
N TYR A 196 0.93 -17.41 -22.16
CA TYR A 196 2.02 -16.49 -21.90
C TYR A 196 1.57 -15.54 -20.78
N THR A 197 2.27 -15.55 -19.66
CA THR A 197 1.92 -14.75 -18.47
C THR A 197 3.00 -13.70 -18.23
N VAL A 198 2.56 -12.48 -17.90
CA VAL A 198 3.40 -11.43 -17.29
C VAL A 198 2.69 -10.93 -16.05
N GLU A 199 3.25 -11.26 -14.89
CA GLU A 199 2.87 -10.73 -13.59
C GLU A 199 3.62 -9.41 -13.31
N ARG A 200 3.10 -8.60 -12.39
CA ARG A 200 3.76 -7.37 -11.93
C ARG A 200 4.08 -6.37 -13.07
N TYR A 201 3.31 -6.37 -14.16
CA TYR A 201 3.50 -5.42 -15.27
C TYR A 201 3.36 -3.98 -14.76
N PRO A 202 4.37 -3.11 -14.94
CA PRO A 202 4.43 -1.82 -14.25
C PRO A 202 3.48 -0.79 -14.88
N LEU A 203 2.70 -0.10 -14.03
CA LEU A 203 1.83 1.01 -14.41
C LEU A 203 2.30 2.33 -13.78
N LYS A 204 2.05 3.44 -14.47
CA LYS A 204 2.16 4.80 -13.94
C LYS A 204 0.78 5.30 -13.48
N PRO A 205 0.70 6.21 -12.50
CA PRO A 205 -0.55 6.90 -12.15
C PRO A 205 -1.23 7.52 -13.38
N GLY A 206 -2.55 7.36 -13.47
CA GLY A 206 -3.36 7.77 -14.61
C GLY A 206 -3.48 6.71 -15.70
N LYS A 207 -3.52 7.14 -16.97
CA LYS A 207 -3.78 6.27 -18.13
C LYS A 207 -2.48 5.75 -18.74
N ASN A 208 -2.39 4.42 -18.86
CA ASN A 208 -1.29 3.69 -19.49
C ASN A 208 -1.76 3.09 -20.81
N SER A 209 -0.91 3.15 -21.84
CA SER A 209 -1.18 2.52 -23.16
C SER A 209 -0.41 1.21 -23.29
N ILE A 210 -1.06 0.09 -23.00
CA ILE A 210 -0.45 -1.24 -23.17
C ILE A 210 -0.67 -1.70 -24.61
N THR A 211 0.40 -2.14 -25.27
CA THR A 211 0.33 -2.77 -26.59
C THR A 211 0.78 -4.22 -26.46
N ILE A 212 -0.02 -5.16 -26.97
CA ILE A 212 0.31 -6.59 -27.00
C ILE A 212 0.40 -7.01 -28.46
N THR A 213 1.56 -7.53 -28.87
CA THR A 213 1.80 -8.04 -30.22
C THR A 213 2.10 -9.52 -30.14
N ALA A 214 1.34 -10.34 -30.88
CA ALA A 214 1.64 -11.76 -31.04
C ALA A 214 2.08 -12.02 -32.48
N SER A 215 3.11 -12.85 -32.68
CA SER A 215 3.67 -13.11 -34.00
C SER A 215 4.01 -14.58 -34.25
N VAL A 216 3.92 -14.99 -35.52
CA VAL A 216 4.31 -16.33 -36.00
C VAL A 216 5.01 -16.20 -37.36
N GLY A 217 6.34 -16.12 -37.33
CA GLY A 217 7.15 -15.76 -38.49
C GLY A 217 7.04 -14.27 -38.80
N SER A 218 6.68 -13.92 -40.03
CA SER A 218 6.41 -12.54 -40.47
C SER A 218 5.00 -12.03 -40.15
N ARG A 219 4.07 -12.91 -39.73
CA ARG A 219 2.68 -12.54 -39.39
C ARG A 219 2.61 -11.97 -37.99
N ASN A 220 1.96 -10.82 -37.84
CA ASN A 220 1.82 -10.10 -36.57
C ASN A 220 0.36 -9.67 -36.35
N GLU A 221 -0.17 -9.93 -35.17
CA GLU A 221 -1.40 -9.32 -34.65
C GLU A 221 -1.03 -8.34 -33.54
N THR A 222 -1.75 -7.21 -33.41
CA THR A 222 -1.41 -6.19 -32.40
C THR A 222 -2.66 -5.54 -31.82
N PHE A 223 -2.77 -5.64 -30.50
CA PHE A 223 -3.87 -5.16 -29.68
C PHE A 223 -3.40 -3.98 -28.83
N LYS A 224 -4.26 -2.98 -28.63
CA LYS A 224 -3.95 -1.78 -27.84
C LYS A 224 -5.02 -1.56 -26.78
N PHE A 225 -4.59 -1.38 -25.54
CA PHE A 225 -5.44 -1.25 -24.37
C PHE A 225 -5.07 0.01 -23.58
N THR A 226 -6.08 0.70 -23.06
CA THR A 226 -5.88 1.75 -22.05
C THR A 226 -6.12 1.15 -20.67
N VAL A 227 -5.09 1.13 -19.84
CA VAL A 227 -5.19 0.72 -18.43
C VAL A 227 -5.08 1.94 -17.54
N THR A 228 -6.16 2.25 -16.82
CA THR A 228 -6.16 3.32 -15.82
C THR A 228 -5.72 2.74 -14.48
N TYR A 229 -4.59 3.22 -13.95
CA TYR A 229 -4.24 3.05 -12.54
C TYR A 229 -4.60 4.34 -11.80
N PRO A 230 -5.58 4.35 -10.89
CA PRO A 230 -6.11 5.60 -10.34
C PRO A 230 -5.20 6.23 -9.27
N ASP A 231 -4.25 5.47 -8.70
CA ASP A 231 -3.34 5.92 -7.63
C ASP A 231 -4.07 6.59 -6.45
N VAL A 232 -5.16 5.96 -5.99
CA VAL A 232 -5.96 6.40 -4.83
C VAL A 232 -6.08 5.30 -3.79
N PRO A 233 -6.21 5.64 -2.49
CA PRO A 233 -6.35 4.64 -1.44
C PRO A 233 -7.79 4.13 -1.37
N ALA A 234 -8.13 3.15 -2.21
CA ALA A 234 -9.39 2.41 -2.17
C ALA A 234 -9.17 1.04 -1.50
N THR A 235 -10.17 0.48 -0.83
CA THR A 235 -10.05 -0.85 -0.20
C THR A 235 -9.70 -1.92 -1.25
N GLY A 236 -8.66 -2.70 -0.98
CA GLY A 236 -8.09 -3.68 -1.92
C GLY A 236 -7.15 -3.11 -2.97
N ALA A 237 -6.78 -1.81 -2.91
CA ALA A 237 -5.74 -1.25 -3.77
C ALA A 237 -4.34 -1.58 -3.23
N GLU A 238 -3.42 -1.89 -4.15
CA GLU A 238 -2.05 -2.31 -3.83
C GLU A 238 -0.99 -1.47 -4.57
N TYR A 239 0.15 -1.27 -3.90
CA TYR A 239 1.35 -0.63 -4.42
C TYR A 239 2.55 -1.53 -4.11
N TYR A 240 3.04 -2.23 -5.12
CA TYR A 240 4.20 -3.11 -5.04
C TYR A 240 5.49 -2.39 -5.47
N VAL A 241 6.61 -2.72 -4.83
CA VAL A 241 7.96 -2.27 -5.16
C VAL A 241 8.85 -3.50 -5.25
N GLY A 242 9.38 -3.81 -6.44
CA GLY A 242 10.14 -5.05 -6.67
C GLY A 242 11.55 -5.10 -6.09
N ASP A 243 12.13 -3.94 -5.77
CA ASP A 243 13.43 -3.80 -5.10
C ASP A 243 13.45 -2.42 -4.41
N VAL A 244 13.58 -2.41 -3.08
CA VAL A 244 13.67 -1.19 -2.28
C VAL A 244 15.10 -0.67 -2.13
N SER A 245 16.13 -1.48 -2.43
CA SER A 245 17.54 -1.10 -2.20
C SER A 245 18.02 0.04 -3.09
N GLY A 246 17.48 0.12 -4.31
CA GLY A 246 17.64 1.25 -5.22
C GLY A 246 16.77 2.47 -4.89
N GLN A 247 15.83 2.37 -3.94
CA GLN A 247 14.89 3.44 -3.62
C GLN A 247 15.39 4.29 -2.45
N SER A 248 15.27 5.61 -2.57
CA SER A 248 15.34 6.51 -1.41
C SER A 248 13.96 6.76 -0.80
N LYS A 249 12.89 6.61 -1.61
CA LYS A 249 11.54 6.97 -1.22
C LYS A 249 10.52 6.18 -2.04
N ILE A 250 9.48 5.70 -1.38
CA ILE A 250 8.30 5.08 -1.97
C ILE A 250 7.11 6.02 -1.72
N GLU A 251 6.39 6.40 -2.78
CA GLU A 251 5.19 7.24 -2.70
C GLU A 251 4.01 6.48 -3.29
N ALA A 252 3.05 6.08 -2.46
CA ALA A 252 1.92 5.24 -2.84
C ALA A 252 0.58 5.94 -2.67
N PHE A 253 -0.38 5.59 -3.53
CA PHE A 253 -1.77 6.05 -3.49
C PHE A 253 -1.88 7.58 -3.47
N GLY A 254 -1.23 8.27 -4.41
CA GLY A 254 -1.27 9.73 -4.50
C GLY A 254 -0.63 10.41 -3.29
N LYS A 255 0.42 9.78 -2.74
CA LYS A 255 1.14 10.19 -1.52
C LYS A 255 0.29 10.12 -0.23
N ASN A 256 -0.73 9.25 -0.19
CA ASN A 256 -1.42 8.94 1.07
C ASN A 256 -0.58 8.07 2.00
N VAL A 257 0.31 7.24 1.43
CA VAL A 257 1.41 6.58 2.15
C VAL A 257 2.72 7.01 1.51
N VAL A 258 3.69 7.37 2.35
CA VAL A 258 5.06 7.67 1.93
C VAL A 258 6.03 6.99 2.87
N VAL A 259 6.87 6.11 2.32
CA VAL A 259 8.01 5.52 3.03
C VAL A 259 9.27 6.23 2.56
N ASP A 260 9.90 7.00 3.46
CA ASP A 260 11.24 7.56 3.26
C ASP A 260 12.25 6.54 3.82
N LEU A 261 13.02 5.92 2.93
CA LEU A 261 14.00 4.89 3.29
C LEU A 261 15.40 5.49 3.52
N GLU A 262 15.61 6.75 3.11
CA GLU A 262 16.94 7.32 2.87
C GLU A 262 17.76 6.53 1.80
N LYS A 263 18.88 7.09 1.33
CA LYS A 263 19.59 6.54 0.16
C LYS A 263 20.38 5.26 0.52
N GLY A 264 20.11 4.17 -0.19
CA GLY A 264 20.84 2.91 -0.04
C GLY A 264 20.52 2.21 1.28
N ASN A 265 19.24 2.14 1.61
CA ASN A 265 18.71 1.23 2.62
C ASN A 265 18.52 -0.17 2.01
N TYR A 266 18.04 -1.13 2.79
CA TYR A 266 17.78 -2.51 2.35
C TYR A 266 16.84 -3.19 3.34
N LEU A 267 16.26 -4.32 2.94
CA LEU A 267 15.59 -5.26 3.84
C LEU A 267 16.59 -6.27 4.39
N SER A 268 16.44 -6.63 5.65
CA SER A 268 17.16 -7.73 6.28
C SER A 268 16.22 -8.76 6.92
N ASP A 269 16.73 -9.97 7.09
CA ASP A 269 16.06 -11.01 7.87
C ASP A 269 16.05 -10.69 9.37
N ALA A 270 15.55 -11.62 10.19
CA ALA A 270 15.45 -11.44 11.64
C ALA A 270 16.82 -11.42 12.36
N ASP A 271 17.85 -12.03 11.77
CA ASP A 271 19.21 -12.10 12.30
C ASP A 271 20.08 -10.90 11.84
N GLY A 272 19.60 -10.12 10.88
CA GLY A 272 20.21 -8.88 10.39
C GLY A 272 21.02 -9.04 9.10
N PHE A 273 20.96 -10.19 8.44
CA PHE A 273 21.62 -10.38 7.14
C PHE A 273 20.77 -9.80 6.00
N LEU A 274 21.43 -9.43 4.89
CA LEU A 274 20.77 -8.87 3.70
C LEU A 274 19.76 -9.88 3.13
N ALA A 275 18.48 -9.50 3.06
CA ALA A 275 17.43 -10.38 2.57
C ALA A 275 17.57 -10.67 1.06
N THR A 276 17.24 -11.89 0.65
CA THR A 276 17.26 -12.33 -0.75
C THR A 276 16.14 -11.72 -1.59
N ASP A 277 14.97 -11.49 -0.98
CA ASP A 277 13.92 -10.64 -1.55
C ASP A 277 14.04 -9.23 -0.94
N GLN A 278 14.14 -8.23 -1.81
CA GLN A 278 14.20 -6.80 -1.46
C GLN A 278 12.87 -6.08 -1.77
N SER A 279 11.78 -6.82 -1.99
CA SER A 279 10.49 -6.25 -2.37
C SER A 279 9.61 -5.85 -1.17
N MET A 280 8.73 -4.89 -1.42
CA MET A 280 7.77 -4.36 -0.45
C MET A 280 6.39 -4.22 -1.08
N LEU A 281 5.36 -4.61 -0.33
CA LEU A 281 3.95 -4.39 -0.65
C LEU A 281 3.37 -3.38 0.34
N ILE A 282 2.65 -2.39 -0.19
CA ILE A 282 1.80 -1.47 0.57
C ILE A 282 0.38 -1.67 0.04
N SER A 283 -0.59 -1.99 0.89
CA SER A 283 -1.99 -2.18 0.47
C SER A 283 -2.99 -1.50 1.42
N VAL A 284 -4.21 -1.28 0.93
CA VAL A 284 -5.30 -0.66 1.71
C VAL A 284 -6.27 -1.73 2.16
N SER A 285 -6.13 -2.22 3.39
CA SER A 285 -6.95 -3.33 3.91
C SER A 285 -8.41 -2.93 4.13
N SER A 286 -8.66 -1.67 4.51
CA SER A 286 -10.01 -1.11 4.64
C SER A 286 -9.99 0.42 4.72
N MET A 287 -11.13 1.08 4.49
CA MET A 287 -11.28 2.53 4.71
C MET A 287 -11.36 2.91 6.20
N THR A 288 -11.74 1.96 7.06
CA THR A 288 -11.84 2.12 8.53
C THR A 288 -11.55 0.78 9.21
N PRO A 289 -10.83 0.75 10.35
CA PRO A 289 -10.63 -0.48 11.11
C PRO A 289 -11.93 -0.93 11.80
N ALA A 290 -12.06 -2.23 12.04
CA ALA A 290 -13.25 -2.82 12.68
C ALA A 290 -13.33 -2.50 14.19
N TYR A 291 -12.19 -2.47 14.87
CA TYR A 291 -12.04 -2.02 16.25
C TYR A 291 -11.19 -0.76 16.30
N LYS A 292 -11.28 -0.02 17.41
CA LYS A 292 -10.50 1.19 17.65
C LYS A 292 -9.96 1.19 19.09
N PRO A 293 -8.73 1.69 19.34
CA PRO A 293 -8.26 1.88 20.70
C PRO A 293 -9.23 2.78 21.50
N ALA A 294 -9.40 2.51 22.80
CA ALA A 294 -10.34 3.25 23.64
C ALA A 294 -10.00 4.75 23.66
N GLY A 295 -11.00 5.64 23.50
CA GLY A 295 -10.76 7.08 23.39
C GLY A 295 -10.04 7.53 22.10
N PHE A 296 -10.14 6.75 21.02
CA PHE A 296 -9.60 7.11 19.69
C PHE A 296 -10.61 6.83 18.56
N THR A 297 -10.46 7.50 17.42
CA THR A 297 -11.19 7.20 16.17
C THR A 297 -10.29 7.40 14.96
N ALA A 298 -10.39 6.51 13.97
CA ALA A 298 -9.54 6.54 12.78
C ALA A 298 -9.89 7.74 11.88
N VAL A 299 -8.85 8.35 11.31
CA VAL A 299 -8.92 9.52 10.41
C VAL A 299 -8.08 9.32 9.14
N SER A 300 -7.67 8.08 8.88
CA SER A 300 -7.11 7.58 7.62
C SER A 300 -7.68 6.19 7.32
N PRO A 301 -7.51 5.68 6.08
CA PRO A 301 -7.62 4.25 5.81
C PRO A 301 -6.66 3.41 6.66
N VAL A 302 -6.90 2.10 6.69
CA VAL A 302 -5.96 1.09 7.20
C VAL A 302 -4.99 0.73 6.07
N PHE A 303 -3.71 1.01 6.28
CA PHE A 303 -2.62 0.64 5.37
C PHE A 303 -1.85 -0.55 5.93
N GLN A 304 -1.79 -1.64 5.18
CA GLN A 304 -0.85 -2.72 5.43
C GLN A 304 0.47 -2.39 4.74
N ILE A 305 1.59 -2.61 5.44
CA ILE A 305 2.94 -2.54 4.88
C ILE A 305 3.63 -3.86 5.22
N THR A 306 4.18 -4.54 4.23
CA THR A 306 4.84 -5.85 4.40
C THR A 306 6.02 -5.98 3.44
N ALA A 307 7.14 -6.50 3.93
CA ALA A 307 8.10 -7.23 3.10
C ALA A 307 7.55 -8.64 2.77
N ASP A 308 8.31 -9.47 2.04
CA ASP A 308 7.94 -10.89 1.85
C ASP A 308 7.83 -11.65 3.19
N ASN A 309 7.14 -12.79 3.16
CA ASN A 309 6.44 -13.45 4.26
C ASN A 309 7.28 -13.90 5.48
N SER A 310 8.61 -13.80 5.42
CA SER A 310 9.54 -14.08 6.54
C SER A 310 10.29 -12.85 7.05
N LEU A 311 10.18 -11.71 6.35
CA LEU A 311 11.05 -10.55 6.50
C LEU A 311 10.37 -9.41 7.24
N ASN A 312 11.12 -8.74 8.10
CA ASN A 312 10.59 -7.68 8.96
C ASN A 312 11.52 -6.48 9.12
N LEU A 313 12.84 -6.63 8.99
CA LEU A 313 13.78 -5.59 9.36
C LEU A 313 14.12 -4.64 8.21
N ILE A 314 14.19 -3.35 8.52
CA ILE A 314 14.78 -2.32 7.66
C ILE A 314 16.21 -2.04 8.12
N GLY A 315 17.19 -2.10 7.21
CA GLY A 315 18.62 -2.07 7.53
C GLY A 315 19.13 -0.76 8.14
N LYS A 316 18.39 0.34 7.96
CA LYS A 316 18.60 1.66 8.59
C LYS A 316 17.24 2.27 8.96
N PRO A 317 17.11 3.03 10.05
CA PRO A 317 15.87 3.72 10.39
C PRO A 317 15.38 4.64 9.25
N GLY A 318 14.19 4.35 8.74
CA GLY A 318 13.47 5.20 7.79
C GLY A 318 12.39 6.03 8.47
N LYS A 319 11.45 6.56 7.69
CA LYS A 319 10.28 7.31 8.19
C LYS A 319 9.03 6.91 7.42
N LEU A 320 7.95 6.64 8.13
CA LEU A 320 6.62 6.44 7.54
C LEU A 320 5.80 7.72 7.71
N THR A 321 5.33 8.28 6.61
CA THR A 321 4.41 9.42 6.60
C THR A 321 3.06 8.99 6.04
N LEU A 322 2.00 9.22 6.81
CA LEU A 322 0.62 8.90 6.47
C LEU A 322 -0.20 10.18 6.33
N LYS A 323 -1.13 10.19 5.38
CA LYS A 323 -2.11 11.27 5.20
C LYS A 323 -3.40 10.99 5.96
N TYR A 324 -4.02 12.03 6.50
CA TYR A 324 -5.31 11.98 7.19
C TYR A 324 -6.30 13.00 6.61
N THR A 325 -7.59 12.82 6.92
CA THR A 325 -8.70 13.64 6.38
C THR A 325 -9.32 14.61 7.40
N SER A 326 -9.10 14.39 8.70
CA SER A 326 -9.71 15.20 9.77
C SER A 326 -8.83 16.36 10.22
N LEU A 327 -9.42 17.56 10.36
CA LEU A 327 -8.77 18.72 10.99
C LEU A 327 -8.79 18.60 12.53
N GLY A 328 -7.92 17.74 13.06
CA GLY A 328 -7.65 17.65 14.49
C GLY A 328 -6.63 18.70 14.96
N ALA A 329 -6.61 18.96 16.28
CA ALA A 329 -5.44 19.57 16.92
C ALA A 329 -4.20 18.65 16.74
N PRO A 330 -2.98 19.19 16.52
CA PRO A 330 -1.78 18.38 16.25
C PRO A 330 -1.51 17.38 17.36
N ASP A 331 -1.72 17.82 18.59
CA ASP A 331 -1.45 17.12 19.84
C ASP A 331 -2.30 15.84 19.99
N ASN A 332 -3.53 15.86 19.45
CA ASN A 332 -4.48 14.75 19.57
C ASN A 332 -4.31 13.69 18.45
N LEU A 333 -3.49 13.92 17.44
CA LEU A 333 -3.30 13.01 16.31
C LEU A 333 -2.11 12.05 16.54
N THR A 334 -2.31 10.77 16.25
CA THR A 334 -1.27 9.73 16.38
C THR A 334 -1.39 8.66 15.30
N VAL A 335 -0.30 7.95 15.01
CA VAL A 335 -0.33 6.67 14.28
C VAL A 335 -0.40 5.52 15.27
N TYR A 336 -1.34 4.59 15.08
CA TYR A 336 -1.27 3.27 15.68
C TYR A 336 -0.76 2.25 14.66
N ARG A 337 0.05 1.31 15.13
CA ARG A 337 0.33 0.04 14.46
C ARG A 337 -0.45 -1.09 15.13
N ALA A 338 -0.87 -2.09 14.36
CA ALA A 338 -1.50 -3.32 14.82
C ALA A 338 -0.95 -4.55 14.08
N SER A 339 -1.17 -5.74 14.65
CA SER A 339 -0.88 -7.03 14.00
C SER A 339 -1.98 -7.50 13.04
N THR A 340 -3.15 -6.83 13.03
CA THR A 340 -4.30 -7.16 12.18
C THR A 340 -4.95 -5.90 11.61
N ALA A 341 -5.55 -5.99 10.42
CA ALA A 341 -6.38 -4.93 9.83
C ALA A 341 -7.59 -4.56 10.71
N ALA A 342 -7.97 -5.44 11.63
CA ALA A 342 -9.06 -5.22 12.57
C ALA A 342 -8.71 -4.27 13.72
N PHE A 343 -7.42 -4.02 14.02
CA PHE A 343 -6.95 -3.24 15.17
C PHE A 343 -7.42 -3.78 16.53
N ASN A 344 -7.48 -5.11 16.67
CA ASN A 344 -7.80 -5.80 17.93
C ASN A 344 -6.59 -6.43 18.65
N THR A 345 -5.45 -6.60 17.98
CA THR A 345 -4.23 -7.21 18.56
C THR A 345 -2.95 -6.48 18.11
N GLY A 346 -1.88 -6.62 18.92
CA GLY A 346 -0.57 -6.01 18.62
C GLY A 346 -0.56 -4.47 18.60
N LEU A 347 -1.50 -3.84 19.30
CA LEU A 347 -1.67 -2.38 19.29
C LEU A 347 -0.47 -1.66 19.92
N LYS A 348 0.26 -0.90 19.09
CA LYS A 348 1.36 -0.03 19.51
C LYS A 348 1.04 1.41 19.09
N ASN A 349 0.93 2.32 20.06
CA ASN A 349 0.82 3.75 19.79
C ASN A 349 2.21 4.27 19.38
N MET A 350 2.36 4.65 18.11
CA MET A 350 3.65 5.08 17.56
C MET A 350 3.89 6.58 17.82
N GLY A 351 2.85 7.38 18.01
CA GLY A 351 2.94 8.84 18.13
C GLY A 351 2.98 9.51 16.75
N GLY A 352 3.82 10.52 16.62
CA GLY A 352 4.19 11.12 15.33
C GLY A 352 4.13 12.64 15.29
N GLN A 353 5.07 13.21 14.54
CA GLN A 353 5.15 14.64 14.27
C GLN A 353 4.12 15.02 13.20
N VAL A 354 3.34 16.07 13.42
CA VAL A 354 2.20 16.43 12.56
C VAL A 354 2.54 17.63 11.68
N ASN A 355 2.23 17.53 10.39
CA ASN A 355 2.23 18.66 9.47
C ASN A 355 0.78 18.97 9.07
N GLN A 356 0.12 19.86 9.82
CA GLN A 356 -1.27 20.27 9.55
C GLN A 356 -1.46 20.81 8.12
N LYS A 357 -0.50 21.58 7.59
CA LYS A 357 -0.59 22.18 6.25
C LYS A 357 -0.57 21.13 5.13
N ALA A 358 0.09 19.99 5.35
CA ALA A 358 0.10 18.86 4.42
C ALA A 358 -1.05 17.87 4.66
N GLY A 359 -1.68 17.91 5.84
CA GLY A 359 -2.60 16.86 6.30
C GLY A 359 -1.90 15.54 6.57
N THR A 360 -0.65 15.56 7.03
CA THR A 360 0.17 14.35 7.24
C THR A 360 0.73 14.23 8.65
N ILE A 361 1.02 13.01 9.06
CA ILE A 361 1.74 12.66 10.29
C ILE A 361 2.90 11.72 9.95
N THR A 362 4.06 11.94 10.56
CA THR A 362 5.29 11.20 10.31
C THR A 362 5.77 10.51 11.58
N ILE A 363 6.11 9.22 11.48
CA ILE A 363 6.77 8.43 12.53
C ILE A 363 8.12 7.88 12.03
N PRO A 364 9.08 7.58 12.93
CA PRO A 364 10.20 6.70 12.61
C PRO A 364 9.69 5.34 12.11
N LEU A 365 10.45 4.73 11.20
CA LEU A 365 10.23 3.37 10.73
C LEU A 365 11.51 2.56 10.99
N ASP A 366 11.54 1.85 12.11
CA ASP A 366 12.72 1.17 12.64
C ASP A 366 12.44 -0.31 12.94
N GLY A 367 13.51 -1.12 12.84
CA GLY A 367 13.48 -2.55 13.14
C GLY A 367 12.38 -3.29 12.40
N ALA A 368 11.63 -4.12 13.13
CA ALA A 368 10.53 -4.92 12.59
C ALA A 368 9.34 -4.04 12.17
N PHE A 369 9.20 -3.71 10.88
CA PHE A 369 8.21 -2.73 10.40
C PHE A 369 6.90 -3.31 9.84
N SER A 370 6.85 -4.59 9.41
CA SER A 370 5.66 -5.17 8.78
C SER A 370 4.42 -5.15 9.68
N GLY A 371 3.25 -4.77 9.14
CA GLY A 371 1.99 -4.71 9.90
C GLY A 371 0.98 -3.69 9.36
N PHE A 372 -0.04 -3.41 10.16
CA PHE A 372 -1.16 -2.54 9.79
C PHE A 372 -1.06 -1.19 10.49
N TYR A 373 -1.24 -0.10 9.76
CA TYR A 373 -1.04 1.27 10.21
C TYR A 373 -2.27 2.13 9.89
N ALA A 374 -2.69 2.97 10.84
CA ALA A 374 -3.71 3.98 10.60
C ALA A 374 -3.49 5.20 11.52
N VAL A 375 -3.91 6.38 11.05
CA VAL A 375 -3.92 7.61 11.83
C VAL A 375 -5.22 7.66 12.64
N PHE A 376 -5.11 7.98 13.93
CA PHE A 376 -6.22 8.16 14.85
C PHE A 376 -6.20 9.56 15.46
N ILE A 377 -7.38 10.10 15.73
CA ILE A 377 -7.57 11.25 16.62
C ILE A 377 -8.02 10.76 18.00
N SER A 378 -7.38 11.30 19.03
CA SER A 378 -7.72 11.08 20.44
C SER A 378 -8.87 12.00 20.85
N TYR A 379 -9.87 11.43 21.53
CA TYR A 379 -10.90 12.17 22.27
C TYR A 379 -10.93 11.65 23.71
N VAL A 380 -10.79 12.56 24.67
CA VAL A 380 -10.55 12.24 26.07
C VAL A 380 -11.16 13.34 26.94
N GLY A 381 -11.82 12.93 28.02
CA GLY A 381 -12.35 13.78 29.07
C GLY A 381 -12.66 12.95 30.32
N ALA A 382 -13.40 13.55 31.25
CA ALA A 382 -13.78 12.91 32.52
C ALA A 382 -14.59 11.61 32.31
N GLU A 383 -15.32 11.52 31.20
CA GLU A 383 -16.08 10.36 30.75
C GLU A 383 -15.20 9.18 30.27
N THR A 384 -13.89 9.38 30.16
CA THR A 384 -12.90 8.32 29.83
C THR A 384 -11.88 8.10 30.96
N TYR A 385 -11.47 9.16 31.67
CA TYR A 385 -10.59 9.06 32.85
C TYR A 385 -11.06 10.01 33.95
N SER A 386 -11.40 9.45 35.11
CA SER A 386 -12.08 10.17 36.20
C SER A 386 -11.25 11.28 36.84
N ASP A 387 -9.93 11.19 36.77
CA ASP A 387 -8.99 12.19 37.29
C ASP A 387 -8.41 13.13 36.20
N LEU A 388 -8.99 13.12 34.99
CA LEU A 388 -8.61 14.00 33.88
C LEU A 388 -9.77 14.92 33.45
N PRO A 389 -10.30 15.79 34.33
CA PRO A 389 -11.35 16.74 33.99
C PRO A 389 -10.85 17.81 33.01
N SER A 390 -11.71 18.25 32.10
CA SER A 390 -11.40 19.25 31.06
C SER A 390 -11.01 20.64 31.60
N HIS A 391 -11.31 20.93 32.86
CA HIS A 391 -10.91 22.15 33.57
C HIS A 391 -9.63 21.98 34.43
N GLY A 392 -8.98 20.81 34.40
CA GLY A 392 -7.72 20.59 35.11
C GLY A 392 -6.56 21.31 34.43
N TRP A 393 -5.69 21.97 35.20
CA TRP A 393 -4.53 22.71 34.64
C TRP A 393 -3.56 21.84 33.84
N TYR A 394 -3.53 20.53 34.15
CA TYR A 394 -2.75 19.50 33.45
C TYR A 394 -3.47 18.88 32.24
N TYR A 395 -4.75 19.21 32.00
CA TYR A 395 -5.63 18.51 31.05
C TYR A 395 -5.05 18.44 29.63
N HIS A 396 -4.63 19.59 29.08
CA HIS A 396 -4.04 19.65 27.74
C HIS A 396 -2.74 18.83 27.66
N SER A 397 -1.86 18.96 28.67
CA SER A 397 -0.59 18.23 28.72
C SER A 397 -0.79 16.72 28.75
N VAL A 398 -1.62 16.21 29.66
CA VAL A 398 -1.86 14.76 29.79
C VAL A 398 -2.59 14.23 28.55
N SER A 399 -3.57 14.96 28.01
CA SER A 399 -4.30 14.54 26.80
C SER A 399 -3.37 14.43 25.58
N ALA A 400 -2.49 15.41 25.39
CA ALA A 400 -1.47 15.40 24.33
C ALA A 400 -0.50 14.22 24.49
N LEU A 401 0.10 14.04 25.67
CA LEU A 401 1.07 12.97 25.91
C LEU A 401 0.44 11.58 25.82
N ARG A 402 -0.81 11.41 26.26
CA ARG A 402 -1.58 10.17 26.05
C ARG A 402 -1.80 9.92 24.56
N ALA A 403 -2.30 10.90 23.83
CA ALA A 403 -2.58 10.77 22.40
C ALA A 403 -1.34 10.30 21.64
N LYS A 404 -0.18 10.90 21.91
CA LYS A 404 1.12 10.57 21.29
C LYS A 404 1.78 9.27 21.79
N GLY A 405 1.21 8.57 22.78
CA GLY A 405 1.82 7.38 23.36
C GLY A 405 3.13 7.70 24.09
N VAL A 406 3.12 8.79 24.86
CA VAL A 406 4.23 9.30 25.68
C VAL A 406 3.93 9.13 27.18
N MET A 407 2.66 9.20 27.58
CA MET A 407 2.19 8.98 28.96
C MET A 407 1.03 7.99 28.99
N GLU A 408 1.00 7.11 29.99
CA GLU A 408 0.06 5.98 30.07
C GLU A 408 -0.77 6.02 31.38
N PRO A 409 -1.98 5.45 31.41
CA PRO A 409 -2.80 5.34 32.63
C PRO A 409 -2.11 4.56 33.78
N THR A 410 -2.58 4.73 35.01
CA THR A 410 -2.06 4.06 36.22
C THR A 410 -2.44 2.57 36.36
N ASN A 411 -3.10 1.99 35.35
CA ASN A 411 -3.68 0.64 35.35
C ASN A 411 -2.72 -0.47 35.85
N SER A 412 -3.06 -1.10 36.98
CA SER A 412 -2.27 -2.17 37.61
C SER A 412 -2.10 -3.45 36.77
N VAL A 413 -2.85 -3.62 35.66
CA VAL A 413 -2.69 -4.75 34.73
C VAL A 413 -1.57 -4.53 33.69
N THR A 414 -1.21 -3.28 33.39
CA THR A 414 -0.32 -2.94 32.26
C THR A 414 0.76 -1.91 32.56
N ASN A 415 0.60 -1.10 33.61
CA ASN A 415 1.58 -0.10 34.03
C ASN A 415 2.65 -0.79 34.90
N PRO A 416 3.91 -0.90 34.43
CA PRO A 416 4.93 -1.69 35.11
C PRO A 416 5.65 -0.89 36.20
N TRP A 417 5.39 0.42 36.32
CA TRP A 417 6.15 1.38 37.14
C TRP A 417 5.80 1.33 38.64
N ALA A 418 5.42 0.14 39.13
CA ALA A 418 5.21 -0.17 40.54
C ALA A 418 4.36 0.85 41.33
N TYR A 419 3.25 1.31 40.75
CA TYR A 419 2.31 2.24 41.42
C TYR A 419 1.38 1.58 42.47
N GLY A 420 1.55 0.28 42.71
CA GLY A 420 0.69 -0.51 43.61
C GLY A 420 -0.60 -0.97 42.93
N SER A 421 -1.53 -1.50 43.73
CA SER A 421 -2.85 -1.94 43.25
C SER A 421 -3.79 -0.75 43.00
N VAL A 422 -3.43 0.11 42.04
CA VAL A 422 -4.32 1.15 41.54
C VAL A 422 -5.48 0.45 40.82
N GLY A 423 -6.64 0.45 41.48
CA GLY A 423 -7.85 -0.16 41.00
C GLY A 423 -8.45 0.62 39.83
N ASP A 424 -8.79 -0.11 38.77
CA ASP A 424 -9.37 0.35 37.51
C ASP A 424 -8.43 1.15 36.56
N ALA A 425 -8.66 0.97 35.26
CA ALA A 425 -7.83 1.50 34.17
C ALA A 425 -8.15 2.96 33.80
N SER A 426 -9.04 3.61 34.55
CA SER A 426 -9.69 4.90 34.30
C SER A 426 -9.02 6.09 35.00
N THR A 427 -7.73 5.98 35.36
CA THR A 427 -6.98 7.05 36.07
C THR A 427 -5.56 7.27 35.53
N PHE A 428 -4.99 8.43 35.83
CA PHE A 428 -3.56 8.76 35.68
C PHE A 428 -2.84 9.08 37.02
N GLY A 429 -3.50 8.99 38.17
CA GLY A 429 -2.92 9.31 39.49
C GLY A 429 -2.78 10.81 39.75
N LEU A 430 -3.54 11.64 39.04
CA LEU A 430 -3.42 13.10 39.01
C LEU A 430 -4.11 13.73 40.23
N GLY A 431 -5.31 13.26 40.57
CA GLY A 431 -6.08 13.74 41.73
C GLY A 431 -5.50 13.33 43.08
N THR A 432 -4.69 12.28 43.13
CA THR A 432 -4.02 11.75 44.33
C THR A 432 -2.59 12.26 44.52
N GLY A 433 -2.10 13.14 43.64
CA GLY A 433 -0.76 13.72 43.75
C GLY A 433 0.37 12.70 43.58
N MET A 434 0.16 11.62 42.81
CA MET A 434 1.15 10.56 42.68
C MET A 434 2.43 11.08 42.01
N ASN A 435 3.58 10.75 42.62
CA ASN A 435 4.90 11.11 42.12
C ASN A 435 5.28 10.30 40.88
N VAL A 436 5.97 10.89 39.91
CA VAL A 436 6.45 10.18 38.72
C VAL A 436 7.65 9.29 39.08
N ARG A 437 7.64 8.03 38.61
CA ARG A 437 8.81 7.15 38.74
C ARG A 437 9.93 7.54 37.77
N ARG A 438 11.17 7.26 38.14
CA ARG A 438 12.36 7.47 37.30
C ARG A 438 12.28 6.74 35.96
N GLY A 439 11.78 5.51 35.95
CA GLY A 439 11.53 4.71 34.75
C GLY A 439 10.48 5.32 33.83
N GLU A 440 9.33 5.74 34.38
CA GLU A 440 8.29 6.40 33.60
C GLU A 440 8.81 7.71 33.00
N PHE A 441 9.51 8.55 33.75
CA PHE A 441 10.03 9.82 33.21
C PHE A 441 11.07 9.59 32.11
N ALA A 442 11.91 8.55 32.21
CA ALA A 442 12.81 8.15 31.14
C ALA A 442 12.04 7.72 29.88
N PHE A 443 10.99 6.90 30.04
CA PHE A 443 10.08 6.51 28.96
C PHE A 443 9.40 7.72 28.30
N MET A 444 8.81 8.62 29.09
CA MET A 444 8.19 9.87 28.62
C MET A 444 9.18 10.72 27.81
N MET A 445 10.42 10.85 28.27
CA MET A 445 11.43 11.62 27.53
C MET A 445 11.82 10.94 26.21
N VAL A 446 12.03 9.62 26.17
CA VAL A 446 12.41 8.90 24.94
C VAL A 446 11.28 8.88 23.92
N ARG A 447 10.05 8.60 24.36
CA ARG A 447 8.84 8.66 23.52
C ARG A 447 8.56 10.08 23.04
N GLY A 448 8.68 11.07 23.94
CA GLY A 448 8.45 12.48 23.62
C GLY A 448 9.48 13.09 22.68
N LEU A 449 10.73 12.62 22.73
CA LEU A 449 11.80 12.96 21.79
C LEU A 449 11.66 12.25 20.42
N GLY A 450 10.83 11.21 20.31
CA GLY A 450 10.71 10.40 19.10
C GLY A 450 11.95 9.56 18.80
N LEU A 451 12.74 9.18 19.81
CA LEU A 451 13.95 8.37 19.61
C LEU A 451 13.59 6.93 19.20
N THR A 452 14.30 6.42 18.20
CA THR A 452 14.37 4.98 17.90
C THR A 452 14.87 4.21 19.12
N PHE A 453 14.19 3.11 19.44
CA PHE A 453 14.58 2.27 20.57
C PHE A 453 15.83 1.47 20.22
N VAL A 454 16.78 1.42 21.17
CA VAL A 454 17.94 0.52 21.05
C VAL A 454 17.49 -0.93 21.25
N GLU A 455 18.02 -1.85 20.45
CA GLU A 455 17.76 -3.28 20.65
C GLU A 455 18.58 -3.82 21.82
N ILE A 456 17.98 -4.71 22.61
CA ILE A 456 18.56 -5.25 23.85
C ILE A 456 18.24 -6.74 23.98
N PRO A 457 19.04 -7.51 24.75
CA PRO A 457 18.69 -8.88 25.08
C PRO A 457 17.33 -9.01 25.79
N ASP A 458 16.72 -10.19 25.66
CA ASP A 458 15.58 -10.58 26.49
C ASP A 458 16.01 -10.76 27.96
N ALA A 459 15.03 -10.83 28.88
CA ALA A 459 15.32 -10.75 30.31
C ALA A 459 16.23 -11.91 30.75
N GLY A 460 17.39 -11.57 31.34
CA GLY A 460 18.42 -12.56 31.70
C GLY A 460 19.26 -13.11 30.54
N GLY A 461 18.96 -12.76 29.28
CA GLY A 461 19.68 -13.22 28.08
C GLY A 461 20.95 -12.45 27.74
N GLY A 462 21.40 -11.53 28.60
CA GLY A 462 22.61 -10.72 28.40
C GLY A 462 22.71 -9.59 29.43
N THR A 463 23.52 -8.57 29.15
CA THR A 463 23.72 -7.41 30.04
C THR A 463 23.15 -6.11 29.47
N THR A 464 22.27 -5.47 30.24
CA THR A 464 21.91 -4.06 30.10
C THR A 464 22.93 -3.18 30.86
N ILE A 465 22.91 -1.86 30.65
CA ILE A 465 23.77 -0.89 31.37
C ILE A 465 23.44 -0.89 32.87
N PHE A 466 22.17 -1.10 33.22
CA PHE A 466 21.71 -1.13 34.61
C PHE A 466 21.28 -2.53 35.06
N SER A 467 21.75 -2.97 36.23
CA SER A 467 21.51 -4.33 36.75
C SER A 467 20.07 -4.53 37.24
N ASP A 468 19.52 -3.55 37.94
CA ASP A 468 18.13 -3.53 38.43
C ASP A 468 17.09 -3.48 37.31
N VAL A 469 17.46 -2.98 36.12
CA VAL A 469 16.62 -3.02 34.92
C VAL A 469 16.65 -4.41 34.28
N ASN A 470 17.81 -5.10 34.27
CA ASN A 470 17.93 -6.44 33.67
C ASN A 470 17.05 -7.49 34.37
N SER A 471 17.05 -7.45 35.71
CA SER A 471 16.28 -8.35 36.58
C SER A 471 14.86 -7.86 36.90
N SER A 472 14.42 -6.75 36.31
CA SER A 472 13.11 -6.16 36.58
C SER A 472 11.95 -6.96 35.97
N VAL A 473 10.77 -6.74 36.53
CA VAL A 473 9.47 -7.18 35.95
C VAL A 473 9.05 -6.35 34.73
N LEU A 474 9.85 -5.36 34.30
CA LEU A 474 9.56 -4.54 33.13
C LEU A 474 9.61 -5.40 31.85
N THR A 475 8.60 -5.28 31.00
CA THR A 475 8.65 -5.89 29.65
C THR A 475 9.78 -5.27 28.81
N LYS A 476 10.21 -5.97 27.76
CA LYS A 476 11.32 -5.55 26.89
C LYS A 476 11.16 -4.11 26.40
N TYR A 477 9.95 -3.74 25.97
CA TYR A 477 9.59 -2.39 25.53
C TYR A 477 9.98 -1.28 26.53
N TYR A 478 9.67 -1.48 27.81
CA TYR A 478 10.00 -0.49 28.84
C TYR A 478 11.50 -0.49 29.19
N ARG A 479 12.14 -1.66 29.26
CA ARG A 479 13.61 -1.75 29.44
C ARG A 479 14.36 -1.06 28.30
N GLN A 480 13.92 -1.23 27.05
CA GLN A 480 14.48 -0.55 25.88
C GLN A 480 14.39 0.96 26.01
N SER A 481 13.31 1.51 26.57
CA SER A 481 13.20 2.96 26.76
C SER A 481 14.26 3.49 27.76
N ILE A 482 14.54 2.78 28.84
CA ILE A 482 15.58 3.16 29.82
C ILE A 482 16.97 3.03 29.19
N GLU A 483 17.26 1.92 28.50
CA GLU A 483 18.53 1.71 27.78
C GLU A 483 18.76 2.77 26.70
N THR A 484 17.72 3.16 25.96
CA THR A 484 17.77 4.24 24.97
C THR A 484 18.08 5.58 25.65
N ALA A 485 17.38 5.91 26.74
CA ALA A 485 17.63 7.13 27.51
C ALA A 485 19.07 7.21 28.05
N ALA A 486 19.65 6.07 28.45
CA ALA A 486 21.03 6.00 28.94
C ALA A 486 22.06 6.17 27.81
N ARG A 487 21.86 5.49 26.67
CA ARG A 487 22.78 5.55 25.52
C ARG A 487 22.74 6.90 24.80
N HIS A 488 21.59 7.58 24.81
CA HIS A 488 21.47 8.99 24.41
C HIS A 488 21.92 9.99 25.50
N GLY A 489 22.46 9.52 26.63
CA GLY A 489 23.07 10.35 27.68
C GLY A 489 22.08 11.18 28.51
N LEU A 490 20.76 10.95 28.38
CA LEU A 490 19.72 11.69 29.09
C LEU A 490 19.78 11.38 30.60
N ILE A 491 19.77 10.09 30.92
CA ILE A 491 19.82 9.57 32.28
C ILE A 491 21.19 8.96 32.62
N ARG A 492 21.44 8.74 33.90
CA ARG A 492 22.54 7.92 34.42
C ARG A 492 22.02 7.14 35.63
N GLY A 493 22.61 5.97 35.88
CA GLY A 493 22.42 5.24 37.13
C GLY A 493 23.09 5.95 38.31
N TYR A 494 22.85 5.43 39.50
CA TYR A 494 23.56 5.83 40.71
C TYR A 494 25.01 5.31 40.69
N PRO A 495 25.94 5.91 41.46
CA PRO A 495 27.28 5.37 41.64
C PRO A 495 27.21 3.90 42.10
N PRO A 496 28.09 3.02 41.59
CA PRO A 496 28.03 1.62 41.94
C PRO A 496 28.28 1.40 43.43
N GLY A 497 27.49 0.52 44.04
CA GLY A 497 27.68 0.10 45.44
C GLY A 497 28.90 -0.81 45.61
N ALA A 498 29.11 -1.34 46.81
CA ALA A 498 30.25 -2.21 47.14
C ALA A 498 30.38 -3.47 46.24
N GLY A 499 29.29 -3.90 45.58
CA GLY A 499 29.28 -4.99 44.60
C GLY A 499 29.62 -4.58 43.16
N GLY A 500 30.02 -3.33 42.89
CA GLY A 500 30.39 -2.83 41.55
C GLY A 500 29.22 -2.60 40.56
N LEU A 501 28.01 -3.03 40.93
CA LEU A 501 26.82 -2.94 40.09
C LEU A 501 26.23 -1.51 40.06
N VAL A 502 25.84 -1.06 38.86
CA VAL A 502 25.20 0.24 38.60
C VAL A 502 23.69 0.03 38.49
N ASN A 503 22.93 0.55 39.46
CA ASN A 503 21.46 0.53 39.44
C ASN A 503 20.89 1.88 38.95
N PHE A 504 19.72 1.85 38.30
CA PHE A 504 18.99 3.06 37.89
C PHE A 504 17.96 3.53 38.92
N GLY A 505 17.36 2.62 39.70
CA GLY A 505 16.24 2.91 40.60
C GLY A 505 14.96 3.19 39.81
N TRP A 506 14.58 2.28 38.90
CA TRP A 506 13.52 2.54 37.90
C TRP A 506 12.13 2.80 38.52
N ASP A 507 11.87 2.30 39.73
CA ASP A 507 10.63 2.44 40.50
C ASP A 507 10.67 3.56 41.56
N GLU A 508 11.81 4.20 41.81
CA GLU A 508 11.90 5.30 42.77
C GLU A 508 11.22 6.57 42.23
N ASN A 509 10.82 7.47 43.13
CA ASN A 509 10.25 8.78 42.78
C ASN A 509 11.34 9.75 42.32
N LEU A 510 11.16 10.36 41.14
CA LEU A 510 12.09 11.35 40.60
C LEU A 510 11.88 12.72 41.31
N ASN A 511 12.97 13.38 41.75
CA ASN A 511 12.88 14.71 42.35
C ASN A 511 13.17 15.88 41.38
N ARG A 512 12.73 17.07 41.73
CA ARG A 512 12.74 18.26 40.86
C ARG A 512 14.14 18.65 40.37
N GLN A 513 15.19 18.43 41.16
CA GLN A 513 16.57 18.65 40.71
C GLN A 513 17.10 17.56 39.76
N GLN A 514 16.71 16.29 39.94
CA GLN A 514 17.00 15.22 38.97
C GLN A 514 16.29 15.49 37.62
N VAL A 515 15.03 15.93 37.65
CA VAL A 515 14.25 16.34 36.46
C VAL A 515 15.00 17.42 35.67
N ALA A 516 15.46 18.48 36.33
CA ALA A 516 16.17 19.57 35.67
C ALA A 516 17.46 19.11 34.97
N VAL A 517 18.19 18.15 35.54
CA VAL A 517 19.39 17.57 34.90
C VAL A 517 19.02 16.74 33.65
N ILE A 518 17.93 15.96 33.68
CA ILE A 518 17.46 15.19 32.51
C ILE A 518 16.97 16.13 31.41
N ILE A 519 16.16 17.15 31.75
CA ILE A 519 15.65 18.14 30.80
C ILE A 519 16.79 18.98 30.20
N ALA A 520 17.80 19.36 30.98
CA ALA A 520 18.95 20.11 30.46
C ALA A 520 19.76 19.29 29.43
N ARG A 521 19.98 18.00 29.71
CA ARG A 521 20.66 17.07 28.78
C ARG A 521 19.84 16.85 27.51
N ALA A 522 18.57 16.48 27.64
CA ALA A 522 17.66 16.33 26.51
C ALA A 522 17.51 17.63 25.70
N GLY A 523 17.53 18.78 26.35
CA GLY A 523 17.47 20.09 25.69
C GLY A 523 18.71 20.45 24.88
N GLY A 524 19.86 19.83 25.17
CA GLY A 524 21.17 20.29 24.71
C GLY A 524 21.54 21.66 25.31
N LEU A 525 21.11 21.94 26.53
CA LEU A 525 21.22 23.28 27.11
C LEU A 525 22.67 23.59 27.53
N PRO A 526 23.20 24.79 27.21
CA PRO A 526 24.53 25.20 27.66
C PRO A 526 24.52 25.40 29.19
N LEU A 527 25.42 24.69 29.88
CA LEU A 527 25.61 24.80 31.32
C LEU A 527 26.72 25.84 31.58
N ASP A 528 26.46 26.81 32.47
CA ASP A 528 27.51 27.71 32.93
C ASP A 528 28.48 26.96 33.86
N GLN A 529 29.78 27.13 33.65
CA GLN A 529 30.85 26.41 34.35
C GLN A 529 31.35 27.16 35.58
N ASP A 530 30.98 28.43 35.74
CA ASP A 530 31.31 29.25 36.91
C ASP A 530 30.32 28.96 38.04
N GLU A 531 30.69 28.06 38.95
CA GLU A 531 29.84 27.64 40.07
C GLU A 531 29.42 28.84 40.95
N GLY A 532 30.32 29.79 41.19
CA GLY A 532 30.03 30.99 41.99
C GLY A 532 28.94 31.85 41.34
N ARG A 533 29.02 32.05 40.02
CA ARG A 533 28.01 32.77 39.23
C ARG A 533 26.69 32.00 39.12
N VAL A 534 26.73 30.66 39.02
CA VAL A 534 25.53 29.81 39.06
C VAL A 534 24.81 29.97 40.41
N LYS A 535 25.54 29.83 41.52
CA LYS A 535 25.03 30.01 42.88
C LYS A 535 24.42 31.40 43.09
N ALA A 536 25.15 32.45 42.72
CA ALA A 536 24.71 33.84 42.83
C ALA A 536 23.53 34.21 41.89
N ALA A 537 23.27 33.42 40.84
CA ALA A 537 22.09 33.57 40.00
C ALA A 537 20.88 32.83 40.60
N LEU A 538 21.06 31.61 41.11
CA LEU A 538 19.99 30.84 41.75
C LEU A 538 19.45 31.54 43.01
N ALA A 539 20.32 32.10 43.85
CA ALA A 539 19.94 32.84 45.06
C ALA A 539 19.17 34.16 44.77
N LYS A 540 19.11 34.59 43.51
CA LYS A 540 18.28 35.73 43.05
C LYS A 540 16.98 35.28 42.38
N LEU A 541 16.88 34.01 42.00
CA LEU A 541 15.70 33.41 41.38
C LEU A 541 14.79 32.73 42.39
N TYR A 542 15.35 32.18 43.47
CA TYR A 542 14.65 31.26 44.36
C TYR A 542 14.90 31.57 45.85
N SER A 543 13.82 31.72 46.63
CA SER A 543 13.90 32.04 48.07
C SER A 543 14.25 30.85 48.97
N ASP A 544 14.07 29.61 48.50
CA ASP A 544 14.52 28.39 49.18
C ASP A 544 16.02 28.10 49.00
N TYR A 545 16.74 28.90 48.19
CA TYR A 545 18.12 28.61 47.81
C TYR A 545 19.18 29.43 48.57
N ASP A 546 19.66 28.88 49.68
CA ASP A 546 20.89 29.32 50.33
C ASP A 546 22.13 28.59 49.74
N PRO A 547 23.06 29.28 49.05
CA PRO A 547 24.29 28.67 48.52
C PRO A 547 25.35 28.35 49.60
N GLY A 548 25.16 28.79 50.84
CA GLY A 548 26.01 28.52 52.00
C GLY A 548 25.55 27.34 52.88
N ALA A 549 24.34 26.81 52.65
CA ALA A 549 23.79 25.70 53.42
C ALA A 549 24.58 24.39 53.21
N VAL A 550 24.62 23.55 54.26
CA VAL A 550 25.33 22.24 54.25
C VAL A 550 24.68 21.24 53.28
N ASP A 551 23.34 21.25 53.20
CA ASP A 551 22.61 20.58 52.13
C ASP A 551 21.57 21.55 51.53
N PRO A 552 21.91 22.30 50.46
CA PRO A 552 21.02 23.29 49.88
C PRO A 552 19.87 22.63 49.11
N SER A 553 18.73 23.35 49.00
CA SER A 553 17.54 22.89 48.28
C SER A 553 17.83 22.46 46.83
N ILE A 554 18.81 23.11 46.19
CA ILE A 554 19.41 22.73 44.91
C ILE A 554 20.86 22.29 45.17
N SER A 555 21.11 20.99 45.14
CA SER A 555 22.46 20.43 45.29
C SER A 555 23.39 20.87 44.15
N THR A 556 24.67 21.09 44.44
CA THR A 556 25.66 21.65 43.51
C THR A 556 25.71 20.94 42.15
N TRP A 557 25.58 19.61 42.12
CA TRP A 557 25.59 18.80 40.90
C TRP A 557 24.41 19.07 39.95
N ALA A 558 23.31 19.66 40.44
CA ALA A 558 22.14 20.03 39.65
C ALA A 558 22.08 21.53 39.32
N ALA A 559 22.76 22.37 40.10
CA ALA A 559 22.63 23.84 40.08
C ALA A 559 22.74 24.46 38.68
N ALA A 560 23.76 24.09 37.91
CA ALA A 560 23.96 24.61 36.54
C ALA A 560 22.81 24.19 35.58
N SER A 561 22.26 22.98 35.75
CA SER A 561 21.13 22.49 34.96
C SER A 561 19.81 23.13 35.35
N VAL A 562 19.58 23.40 36.64
CA VAL A 562 18.41 24.18 37.11
C VAL A 562 18.43 25.59 36.53
N LEU A 563 19.59 26.26 36.58
CA LEU A 563 19.74 27.60 35.98
C LEU A 563 19.54 27.59 34.46
N ALA A 564 20.06 26.57 33.77
CA ALA A 564 19.86 26.41 32.33
C ALA A 564 18.38 26.16 31.97
N CYS A 565 17.66 25.31 32.71
CA CYS A 565 16.23 25.06 32.49
C CYS A 565 15.35 26.28 32.75
N ASN A 566 15.71 27.12 33.74
CA ASN A 566 15.06 28.39 34.01
C ASN A 566 15.28 29.39 32.85
N LYS A 567 16.53 29.59 32.43
CA LYS A 567 16.88 30.43 31.26
C LYS A 567 16.17 29.99 29.98
N ALA A 568 16.01 28.67 29.79
CA ALA A 568 15.30 28.08 28.65
C ALA A 568 13.76 28.09 28.80
N LYS A 569 13.21 28.58 29.93
CA LYS A 569 11.77 28.56 30.28
C LYS A 569 11.12 27.16 30.27
N LEU A 570 11.92 26.10 30.44
CA LEU A 570 11.44 24.72 30.46
C LEU A 570 10.96 24.33 31.86
N MET A 571 11.72 24.68 32.90
CA MET A 571 11.39 24.42 34.31
C MET A 571 11.75 25.63 35.17
N GLY A 572 10.95 25.90 36.21
CA GLY A 572 11.14 27.01 37.13
C GLY A 572 10.54 26.71 38.51
N GLY A 573 10.64 27.67 39.42
CA GLY A 573 10.08 27.58 40.76
C GLY A 573 8.57 27.79 40.81
N SER A 574 7.96 27.33 41.89
CA SER A 574 6.56 27.61 42.22
C SER A 574 6.46 29.00 42.88
N PRO A 575 5.43 29.82 42.56
CA PRO A 575 5.28 31.14 43.18
C PRO A 575 4.85 31.01 44.65
N VAL A 576 5.49 31.78 45.53
CA VAL A 576 5.22 31.82 46.97
C VAL A 576 5.04 33.28 47.39
N THR A 577 4.21 33.54 48.42
CA THR A 577 4.00 34.91 48.93
C THR A 577 4.77 35.10 50.23
N VAL A 578 5.82 35.91 50.19
CA VAL A 578 6.63 36.30 51.35
C VAL A 578 6.53 37.80 51.52
N ASP A 579 6.15 38.27 52.72
CA ASP A 579 5.95 39.70 53.06
C ASP A 579 5.11 40.48 52.03
N GLY A 580 4.04 39.85 51.52
CA GLY A 580 3.14 40.44 50.52
C GLY A 580 3.71 40.54 49.10
N LYS A 581 4.89 39.96 48.83
CA LYS A 581 5.53 39.91 47.51
C LYS A 581 5.56 38.47 46.98
N THR A 582 5.41 38.32 45.67
CA THR A 582 5.61 37.03 45.01
C THR A 582 7.11 36.75 44.85
N THR A 583 7.63 35.82 45.65
CA THR A 583 8.90 35.13 45.40
C THR A 583 8.63 33.83 44.66
N TYR A 584 9.68 33.04 44.41
CA TYR A 584 9.57 31.69 43.85
C TYR A 584 10.42 30.73 44.66
N GLU A 585 9.99 29.49 44.82
CA GLU A 585 10.78 28.42 45.43
C GLU A 585 11.00 27.29 44.43
N PHE A 586 12.22 26.80 44.29
CA PHE A 586 12.51 25.72 43.34
C PHE A 586 12.11 24.35 43.89
N ASN A 587 12.24 24.14 45.19
CA ASN A 587 11.94 22.88 45.89
C ASN A 587 12.67 21.70 45.26
N GLY A 588 14.00 21.82 45.11
CA GLY A 588 14.79 20.87 44.33
C GLY A 588 14.79 19.44 44.87
N LYS A 589 14.57 19.26 46.18
CA LYS A 589 14.50 17.94 46.84
C LYS A 589 13.14 17.26 46.69
N ASP A 590 12.07 18.02 46.46
CA ASP A 590 10.70 17.50 46.39
C ASP A 590 10.52 16.58 45.18
N HIS A 591 9.69 15.55 45.36
CA HIS A 591 9.29 14.66 44.27
C HIS A 591 8.34 15.37 43.30
N LEU A 592 8.48 15.06 42.02
CA LEU A 592 7.64 15.64 40.97
C LEU A 592 6.37 14.81 40.78
N THR A 593 5.19 15.43 40.82
CA THR A 593 3.92 14.73 40.53
C THR A 593 3.81 14.33 39.05
N ARG A 594 3.02 13.30 38.73
CA ARG A 594 2.74 12.92 37.33
C ARG A 594 2.11 14.05 36.51
N ALA A 595 1.33 14.94 37.15
CA ALA A 595 0.71 16.11 36.52
C ALA A 595 1.74 17.19 36.11
N GLU A 596 2.71 17.47 36.98
CA GLU A 596 3.85 18.34 36.66
C GLU A 596 4.77 17.69 35.62
N ALA A 597 5.08 16.39 35.76
CA ALA A 597 5.88 15.62 34.81
C ALA A 597 5.32 15.72 33.39
N ALA A 598 4.01 15.47 33.25
CA ALA A 598 3.31 15.61 31.97
C ALA A 598 3.44 17.04 31.42
N SER A 599 3.29 18.05 32.27
CA SER A 599 3.35 19.46 31.86
C SER A 599 4.75 19.96 31.51
N LEU A 600 5.81 19.39 32.11
CA LEU A 600 7.20 19.65 31.73
C LEU A 600 7.56 18.98 30.40
N VAL A 601 7.20 17.71 30.22
CA VAL A 601 7.45 16.97 28.96
C VAL A 601 6.66 17.56 27.80
N HIS A 602 5.39 17.91 28.02
CA HIS A 602 4.56 18.60 27.01
C HIS A 602 5.15 19.96 26.59
N ARG A 603 5.56 20.80 27.57
CA ARG A 603 6.24 22.08 27.28
C ARG A 603 7.55 21.89 26.52
N TYR A 604 8.31 20.84 26.85
CA TYR A 604 9.53 20.48 26.14
C TYR A 604 9.25 20.09 24.67
N MET A 605 8.23 19.25 24.42
CA MET A 605 7.85 18.83 23.07
C MET A 605 7.39 20.01 22.20
N LEU A 606 6.59 20.94 22.75
CA LEU A 606 6.24 22.21 22.10
C LEU A 606 7.48 23.05 21.77
N ALA A 607 8.40 23.23 22.73
CA ALA A 607 9.62 23.99 22.54
C ALA A 607 10.56 23.40 21.47
N LYS A 608 10.46 22.08 21.20
CA LYS A 608 11.19 21.37 20.15
C LYS A 608 10.39 21.14 18.86
N LYS A 609 9.12 21.59 18.77
CA LYS A 609 8.20 21.39 17.63
C LYS A 609 8.00 19.91 17.26
N LEU A 610 7.90 19.04 18.26
CA LEU A 610 7.67 17.61 18.10
C LEU A 610 6.16 17.26 18.04
N ILE A 611 5.33 18.23 18.41
CA ILE A 611 3.87 18.29 18.24
C ILE A 611 3.51 19.65 17.62
#